data_AF-A0A7J5QIG7-F1
#
_entry.id   AF-A0A7J5QIG7-F1
#
_cell.length_a   1.000
_cell.length_b   1.000
_cell.length_c   1.000
_cell.angle_alpha   90.00
_cell.angle_beta   90.00
_cell.angle_gamma   90.00
#
_symmetry.space_group_name_H-M   'P 1'
#
loop_
_entity.id
_entity.type
_entity.pdbx_description
1 polymer ?
#
loop_
_entity_poly.entity_id
_entity_poly.type
_entity_poly.pdbx_seq_one_letter_code
_entity_poly.pdbx_strand_id
1 'polypeptide(L)' 'MKGLAPHTLQVFEAVSKLDCIKSYLLVGGTALSLQLGTRQSEDLDFMKWRTSKTEKMEVAWYQIEKQ' A
#
# COMPACT_ATOMS: atom_id res chain seq x y z
N MET A 1 -1.14 5.57 14.34
CA MET A 1 -2.34 5.64 13.48
C MET A 1 -3.38 4.69 14.06
N LYS A 2 -4.65 5.10 14.27
CA LYS A 2 -5.71 4.14 14.63
C LYS A 2 -6.10 3.37 13.36
N GLY A 3 -6.34 2.07 13.43
CA GLY A 3 -6.76 1.29 12.26
C GLY A 3 -5.75 0.26 11.71
N LEU A 4 -4.47 0.34 12.11
CA LEU A 4 -3.41 -0.61 11.74
C LEU A 4 -2.84 -1.30 12.98
N ALA A 5 -2.43 -2.56 12.84
CA ALA A 5 -1.66 -3.23 13.88
C ALA A 5 -0.26 -2.58 14.03
N PRO A 6 0.35 -2.58 15.23
CA PRO A 6 1.62 -1.88 15.47
C PRO A 6 2.78 -2.33 14.58
N HIS A 7 2.88 -3.62 14.26
CA HIS A 7 3.92 -4.15 13.39
C HIS A 7 3.67 -3.79 11.91
N THR A 8 2.41 -3.85 11.47
CA THR A 8 2.02 -3.41 10.12
C THR A 8 2.27 -1.93 9.90
N LEU A 9 2.12 -1.11 10.94
CA LEU A 9 2.43 0.32 10.85
C LEU A 9 3.89 0.58 10.46
N GLN A 10 4.83 -0.21 10.99
CA GLN A 10 6.26 -0.07 10.64
C GLN A 10 6.49 -0.41 9.16
N VAL A 11 5.87 -1.48 8.67
CA VAL A 11 5.92 -1.86 7.25
C VAL A 11 5.27 -0.79 6.37
N PHE A 12 4.10 -0.29 6.76
CA PHE A 12 3.39 0.76 6.05
C PHE A 12 4.23 2.04 5.93
N GLU A 13 4.90 2.46 7.01
CA GLU A 13 5.79 3.63 6.99
C GLU A 13 6.99 3.42 6.07
N ALA A 14 7.61 2.24 6.08
CA ALA A 14 8.72 1.91 5.18
C ALA A 14 8.26 1.91 3.71
N VAL A 15 7.16 1.21 3.41
CA VAL A 15 6.60 1.11 2.05
C VAL A 15 6.16 2.47 1.53
N SER A 16 5.56 3.33 2.36
CA SER A 16 5.11 4.67 1.95
C SER A 16 6.23 5.60 1.46
N LYS A 17 7.50 5.29 1.79
CA LYS A 17 8.67 6.03 1.35
C LYS A 17 9.21 5.55 0.00
N LEU A 18 8.77 4.40 -0.50
CA LEU A 18 9.23 3.85 -1.77
C LEU A 18 8.66 4.66 -2.94
N ASP A 19 9.53 5.12 -3.84
CA ASP A 19 9.10 5.91 -5.00
C ASP A 19 8.15 5.12 -5.93
N CYS A 20 8.36 3.80 -6.04
CA CYS A 20 7.56 2.94 -6.90
C CYS A 20 6.10 2.83 -6.48
N ILE A 21 5.76 3.10 -5.21
CA ILE A 21 4.39 2.99 -4.72
C ILE A 21 3.63 4.32 -4.70
N LYS A 22 4.29 5.45 -4.97
CA LYS A 22 3.67 6.80 -4.92
C LYS A 22 2.46 6.97 -5.85
N SER A 23 2.43 6.26 -6.97
CA SER A 23 1.29 6.28 -7.90
C SER A 23 0.13 5.36 -7.50
N TYR A 24 0.28 4.59 -6.43
CA TYR A 24 -0.73 3.64 -5.96
C TYR A 24 -1.53 4.26 -4.82
N LEU A 25 -2.78 3.82 -4.71
CA LEU A 25 -3.71 4.15 -3.66
C LEU A 25 -3.90 2.93 -2.76
N LEU A 26 -3.82 3.14 -1.44
CA LEU A 26 -4.21 2.12 -0.46
C LEU A 26 -5.73 1.96 -0.52
N VAL A 27 -6.21 0.73 -0.63
CA VAL A 27 -7.64 0.41 -0.78
C VAL A 27 -8.07 -0.67 0.20
N GLY A 28 -9.31 -1.13 0.05
CA GLY A 28 -9.84 -2.29 0.75
C GLY A 28 -10.15 -2.03 2.23
N GLY A 29 -10.19 -3.12 3.00
CA GLY A 29 -10.57 -3.11 4.40
C GLY A 29 -9.62 -2.30 5.27
N THR A 30 -8.35 -2.20 4.89
CA THR A 30 -7.32 -1.46 5.63
C THR A 30 -7.47 0.05 5.45
N ALA A 31 -7.73 0.53 4.24
CA ALA A 31 -8.04 1.95 4.02
C ALA A 31 -9.27 2.40 4.83
N LEU A 32 -10.32 1.56 4.85
CA LEU A 32 -11.51 1.84 5.67
C LEU A 32 -11.22 1.79 7.17
N SER A 33 -10.41 0.83 7.61
CA SER A 33 -9.99 0.69 9.00
C SER A 33 -9.20 1.91 9.48
N LEU A 34 -8.33 2.47 8.63
CA LEU A 34 -7.60 3.71 8.90
C LEU A 34 -8.53 4.92 9.04
N GLN A 35 -9.57 4.99 8.22
CA GLN A 35 -10.52 6.10 8.24
C GLN A 35 -11.48 6.03 9.43
N LEU A 36 -12.00 4.86 9.76
CA LEU A 36 -12.98 4.68 10.84
C LEU A 36 -12.35 4.39 12.21
N GLY A 37 -11.18 3.76 12.25
CA GLY A 37 -10.47 3.42 13.49
C GLY A 37 -11.17 2.39 14.38
N THR A 38 -12.09 1.59 13.82
CA THR A 38 -12.95 0.65 14.57
C THR A 38 -12.36 -0.74 14.77
N ARG A 39 -11.35 -1.12 13.99
CA ARG A 39 -10.59 -2.37 14.12
C ARG A 39 -9.12 -2.12 13.80
N GLN A 40 -8.26 -3.11 14.02
CA GLN A 40 -6.92 -3.12 13.44
C GLN A 40 -6.92 -4.01 12.19
N SER A 41 -6.16 -3.61 11.19
CA SER A 41 -5.96 -4.34 9.95
C SER A 41 -4.46 -4.54 9.71
N GLU A 42 -4.11 -5.65 9.09
CA GLU A 42 -2.72 -6.05 8.86
C GLU A 42 -2.39 -6.16 7.36
N ASP A 43 -3.41 -6.37 6.53
CA ASP A 43 -3.25 -6.48 5.07
C ASP A 43 -3.04 -5.11 4.41
N LEU A 44 -2.19 -5.05 3.37
CA LEU A 44 -1.96 -3.82 2.61
C LEU A 44 -2.24 -4.05 1.12
N ASP A 45 -3.43 -3.63 0.69
CA ASP A 45 -3.84 -3.69 -0.71
C ASP A 45 -3.66 -2.34 -1.40
N PHE A 46 -2.95 -2.35 -2.53
CA PHE A 46 -2.67 -1.16 -3.32
C PHE A 46 -3.22 -1.32 -4.74
N MET A 47 -3.84 -0.25 -5.25
CA MET A 47 -4.28 -0.18 -6.64
C MET A 47 -3.76 1.07 -7.33
N LYS A 48 -3.43 0.97 -8.61
CA LYS A 48 -3.05 2.09 -9.47
C LYS A 48 -4.01 2.15 -10.64
N TRP A 49 -4.46 3.35 -11.00
CA TRP A 49 -5.33 3.50 -12.16
C TRP A 49 -4.52 3.30 -13.43
N ARG A 50 -5.04 2.45 -14.32
CA ARG A 50 -4.46 2.28 -15.64
C ARG A 50 -4.84 3.48 -16.50
N THR A 51 -3.86 4.20 -17.01
CA THR A 51 -4.09 5.39 -17.82
C THR A 51 -4.13 5.08 -19.32
N SER A 52 -3.53 3.96 -19.74
CA SER A 52 -3.53 3.50 -21.13
C SER A 52 -3.64 1.98 -21.25
N LYS A 53 -4.27 1.49 -22.33
CA LYS A 53 -4.30 0.06 -22.67
C LYS A 53 -2.92 -0.53 -23.02
N THR A 54 -1.93 0.29 -23.30
CA THR A 54 -0.56 -0.20 -23.56
C THR A 54 0.32 -0.21 -22.31
N GLU A 55 -0.13 0.42 -21.22
CA GLU A 55 0.58 0.45 -19.95
C GLU A 55 0.57 -0.94 -19.31
N LYS A 56 1.78 -1.49 -19.06
CA LYS A 56 1.96 -2.67 -18.22
C LYS A 56 1.96 -2.22 -16.76
N MET A 57 1.06 -2.81 -15.97
CA MET A 57 0.85 -2.46 -14.56
C MET A 57 1.70 -3.32 -13.60
N GLU A 58 2.68 -4.04 -14.15
CA GLU A 58 3.57 -4.91 -13.40
C GLU A 58 4.55 -4.08 -12.55
N VAL A 59 4.78 -4.50 -11.32
CA VAL A 59 5.79 -3.92 -10.45
C VAL A 59 7.08 -4.73 -10.63
N ALA A 60 8.20 -4.04 -10.79
CA ALA A 60 9.53 -4.66 -10.85
C ALA A 60 9.96 -5.16 -9.46
N TRP A 61 9.31 -6.21 -8.95
CA TRP A 61 9.48 -6.75 -7.61
C TRP A 61 10.95 -7.08 -7.28
N TYR A 62 11.73 -7.53 -8.28
CA TYR A 62 13.15 -7.83 -8.16
C TYR A 62 14.03 -6.62 -7.78
N GLN A 63 13.53 -5.39 -7.96
CA GLN A 63 14.20 -4.16 -7.53
C GLN A 63 13.88 -3.81 -6.08
N ILE A 64 12.77 -4.31 -5.54
CA ILE A 64 12.34 -4.06 -4.15
C ILE A 64 13.15 -4.92 -3.19
N GLU A 65 13.49 -6.17 -3.54
CA GLU A 65 14.31 -7.07 -2.69
C GLU A 65 15.73 -6.54 -2.39
N LYS A 66 16.20 -5.55 -3.15
CA LYS A 66 17.58 -5.00 -3.05
C LYS A 66 17.66 -3.67 -2.31
N GLN A 67 16.53 -3.12 -1.84
CA GLN A 67 16.46 -1.92 -1.02
C GLN A 67 16.27 -2.29 0.46
#